data_AF-A0A354BGF0-F1
#
_entry.id   AF-A0A354BGF0-F1
#
_cell.length_a   1.000
_cell.length_b   1.000
_cell.length_c   1.000
_cell.angle_alpha   90.00
_cell.angle_beta   90.00
_cell.angle_gamma   90.00
#
_symmetry.space_group_name_H-M   'P 1'
#
loop_
_entity.id
_entity.type
_entity.pdbx_description
1 polymer ?
#
loop_
_entity_poly.entity_id
_entity_poly.type
_entity_poly.pdbx_seq_one_letter_code
_entity_poly.pdbx_strand_id
1 'polypeptide(L)' 'DLYYRLNVYQLRIPPLRERSEDIEPILMIFLERAKNERGCRVKAIAPDALTILRNHNWPGNVRELHNVVEWLTITCKEEV' A
#
# COMPACT_ATOMS: atom_id res chain seq x y z
N ASP A 1 18.68 13.01 -29.34
CA ASP A 1 19.77 12.21 -28.77
C ASP A 1 19.48 11.69 -27.36
N LEU A 2 19.30 12.56 -26.35
CA LEU A 2 19.09 12.16 -24.94
C LEU A 2 17.95 11.15 -24.71
N TYR A 3 16.78 11.35 -25.32
CA TYR A 3 15.67 10.40 -25.23
C TYR A 3 16.10 8.98 -25.66
N TYR A 4 16.83 8.85 -26.77
CA TYR A 4 17.29 7.54 -27.26
C TYR A 4 18.36 6.91 -26.36
N ARG A 5 19.21 7.72 -25.70
CA ARG A 5 20.18 7.22 -24.72
C ARG A 5 19.54 6.75 -23.41
N LEU A 6 18.44 7.37 -23.00
CA LEU A 6 17.69 6.96 -21.81
C LEU A 6 16.73 5.81 -22.11
N ASN A 7 16.23 5.73 -23.35
CA ASN A 7 15.25 4.75 -23.77
C ASN A 7 15.86 3.44 -24.29
N VAL A 8 17.10 3.11 -23.86
CA VAL A 8 17.79 1.86 -24.22
C VAL A 8 17.07 0.66 -23.62
N TYR A 9 16.49 0.81 -22.42
CA TYR A 9 15.68 -0.21 -21.78
C TYR A 9 14.51 0.44 -21.03
N GLN A 10 13.30 -0.04 -21.28
CA GLN A 10 12.08 0.47 -20.65
C GLN A 10 11.62 -0.49 -19.54
N LEU A 11 11.64 -0.03 -18.29
CA LEU A 11 10.98 -0.72 -17.19
C LEU A 11 9.54 -0.22 -17.06
N ARG A 12 8.57 -1.04 -17.46
CA ARG A 12 7.15 -0.77 -17.20
C ARG A 12 6.85 -1.09 -15.75
N ILE A 13 6.47 -0.08 -14.96
CA ILE A 13 5.93 -0.28 -13.61
C ILE A 13 4.41 -0.30 -13.73
N PRO A 14 3.75 -1.46 -13.62
CA PRO A 14 2.30 -1.54 -13.69
C PRO A 14 1.66 -0.86 -12.46
N PRO A 15 0.45 -0.31 -12.61
CA PRO A 15 -0.32 0.22 -11.49
C PRO A 15 -0.71 -0.90 -10.52
N LEU A 16 -1.03 -0.53 -9.28
CA LEU A 16 -1.35 -1.47 -8.20
C LEU A 16 -2.59 -2.33 -8.50
N ARG A 17 -3.55 -1.82 -9.29
CA ARG A 17 -4.71 -2.58 -9.78
C ARG A 17 -4.36 -3.77 -10.68
N GLU A 18 -3.22 -3.71 -11.37
CA GLU A 18 -2.70 -4.83 -12.19
C GLU A 18 -1.88 -5.81 -11.33
N ARG A 19 -1.69 -5.51 -10.04
CA ARG A 19 -0.84 -6.21 -9.07
C ARG A 19 -1.54 -6.30 -7.70
N SER A 20 -2.79 -6.75 -7.70
CA SER A 20 -3.60 -6.79 -6.47
C SER A 20 -3.04 -7.74 -5.39
N GLU A 21 -2.27 -8.75 -5.79
CA GLU A 21 -1.56 -9.66 -4.89
C GLU A 21 -0.49 -8.95 -4.04
N ASP A 22 0.08 -7.84 -4.53
CA ASP A 22 1.07 -7.06 -3.80
C ASP A 22 0.46 -6.13 -2.74
N ILE A 23 -0.87 -5.96 -2.72
CA ILE A 23 -1.54 -5.05 -1.77
C ILE A 23 -1.28 -5.49 -0.34
N GLU A 24 -1.46 -6.77 -0.03
CA GLU A 24 -1.27 -7.31 1.31
C GLU A 24 0.17 -7.17 1.84
N PRO A 25 1.22 -7.64 1.12
CA PRO A 25 2.59 -7.50 1.62
C PRO A 25 3.02 -6.04 1.76
N ILE A 26 2.63 -5.16 0.84
CA ILE A 26 2.93 -3.72 0.95
C ILE A 26 2.26 -3.12 2.19
N LEU A 27 0.99 -3.47 2.41
CA LEU A 27 0.20 -3.00 3.54
C LEU A 27 0.78 -3.46 4.88
N MET A 28 1.22 -4.71 4.99
CA MET A 28 1.90 -5.23 6.18
C MET A 28 3.20 -4.48 6.49
N ILE A 29 4.00 -4.15 5.46
CA ILE A 29 5.22 -3.34 5.63
C ILE A 29 4.88 -1.95 6.17
N PHE A 30 3.83 -1.31 5.66
CA PHE A 30 3.41 0.01 6.14
C PHE A 30 2.85 -0.04 7.55
N LEU A 31 2.07 -1.06 7.90
CA LEU A 31 1.57 -1.24 9.26
C LEU A 31 2.71 -1.46 10.27
N GLU A 32 3.70 -2.28 9.92
CA GLU A 32 4.86 -2.50 10.79
C GLU A 32 5.68 -1.21 10.97
N ARG A 33 5.86 -0.42 9.91
CA ARG A 33 6.51 0.91 10.02
C ARG A 33 5.69 1.86 10.90
N ALA A 34 4.39 1.95 10.67
CA ALA A 34 3.49 2.80 11.43
C ALA A 34 3.43 2.41 12.92
N LYS A 35 3.52 1.12 13.22
CA LYS A 35 3.63 0.60 14.58
C LYS A 35 4.92 1.08 15.25
N ASN A 36 6.05 0.96 14.57
CA ASN A 36 7.36 1.35 15.10
C ASN A 36 7.51 2.88 15.27
N GLU A 37 6.96 3.67 14.35
CA GLU A 37 7.13 5.13 14.36
C GLU A 37 6.08 5.85 15.22
N ARG A 38 4.85 5.33 15.30
CA ARG A 38 3.68 6.06 15.83
C ARG A 38 2.86 5.28 16.85
N GLY A 39 3.27 4.06 17.16
CA GLY A 39 2.54 3.21 18.11
C GLY A 39 1.20 2.71 17.57
N CYS A 40 1.06 2.56 16.25
CA CYS A 40 -0.12 1.95 15.65
C CYS A 40 -0.37 0.56 16.28
N ARG A 41 -1.61 0.32 16.73
CA ARG A 41 -2.01 -0.90 17.45
C ARG A 41 -2.75 -1.93 16.59
N VAL A 42 -2.91 -1.65 15.30
CA VAL A 42 -3.54 -2.57 14.35
C VAL A 42 -2.63 -3.78 14.17
N LYS A 43 -3.07 -4.96 14.61
CA LYS A 43 -2.28 -6.21 14.54
C LYS A 43 -2.61 -7.03 13.30
N ALA A 44 -3.85 -6.93 12.83
CA ALA A 44 -4.33 -7.70 11.70
C ALA A 44 -5.37 -6.91 10.88
N ILE A 45 -5.57 -7.37 9.65
CA ILE A 45 -6.65 -6.90 8.78
C ILE A 45 -7.63 -8.05 8.63
N ALA A 46 -8.92 -7.76 8.84
CA ALA A 46 -9.97 -8.74 8.65
C ALA A 46 -9.97 -9.25 7.19
N PRO A 47 -10.20 -10.56 6.95
CA PRO A 47 -10.21 -11.12 5.59
C PRO A 47 -11.17 -10.41 4.62
N ASP A 48 -12.31 -9.94 5.11
CA ASP A 48 -13.28 -9.20 4.32
C ASP A 48 -12.75 -7.81 3.91
N ALA A 49 -12.07 -7.13 4.81
CA ALA A 49 -11.42 -5.85 4.53
C ALA A 49 -10.30 -6.03 3.49
N LEU A 50 -9.52 -7.12 3.60
CA LEU A 50 -8.49 -7.43 2.61
C LEU A 50 -9.09 -7.68 1.22
N THR A 51 -10.22 -8.38 1.15
CA THR A 51 -10.96 -8.58 -0.11
C THR A 51 -11.39 -7.24 -0.73
N ILE A 52 -11.91 -6.32 0.08
CA ILE A 52 -12.30 -4.97 -0.38
C ILE A 52 -11.08 -4.21 -0.89
N LEU A 53 -9.97 -4.24 -0.15
CA LEU A 53 -8.72 -3.59 -0.54
C LEU A 53 -8.18 -4.16 -1.87
N ARG A 54 -8.26 -5.48 -2.09
CA ARG A 54 -7.83 -6.13 -3.34
C ARG A 54 -8.69 -5.76 -4.55
N ASN A 55 -9.98 -5.52 -4.34
CA ASN A 55 -10.92 -5.15 -5.40
C ASN A 55 -10.96 -3.65 -5.71
N HIS A 56 -10.28 -2.82 -4.91
CA HIS A 56 -10.21 -1.39 -5.14
C HIS A 56 -9.26 -1.04 -6.31
N ASN A 57 -9.57 0.03 -7.06
CA ASN A 57 -8.82 0.42 -8.26
C ASN A 57 -7.50 1.15 -7.98
N TRP A 58 -7.28 1.59 -6.74
CA TRP A 58 -6.08 2.31 -6.28
C TRP A 58 -5.56 3.37 -7.28
N PRO A 59 -6.35 4.41 -7.61
CA PRO A 59 -5.91 5.49 -8.51
C PRO A 59 -4.63 6.18 -8.03
N GLY A 60 -4.40 6.26 -6.72
CA GLY A 60 -3.16 6.78 -6.13
C GLY A 60 -2.07 5.73 -5.90
N ASN A 61 -2.28 4.47 -6.31
CA ASN A 61 -1.37 3.34 -6.17
C ASN A 61 -0.86 3.20 -4.72
N VAL A 62 0.43 2.87 -4.56
CA VAL A 62 1.11 2.67 -3.27
C VAL A 62 0.98 3.88 -2.35
N ARG A 63 0.89 5.11 -2.89
CA ARG A 63 0.75 6.33 -2.09
C ARG A 63 -0.61 6.40 -1.39
N GLU A 64 -1.66 6.00 -2.09
CA GLU A 64 -3.01 5.95 -1.52
C GLU A 64 -3.08 4.85 -0.44
N LEU A 65 -2.50 3.68 -0.71
CA LEU A 65 -2.39 2.61 0.28
C LEU A 65 -1.62 3.05 1.54
N HIS A 66 -0.52 3.78 1.37
CA HIS A 66 0.22 4.38 2.47
C HIS A 66 -0.66 5.36 3.27
N ASN A 67 -1.37 6.25 2.59
CA ASN A 67 -2.27 7.19 3.26
C ASN A 67 -3.36 6.48 4.06
N VAL A 68 -3.93 5.38 3.55
CA VAL A 68 -4.91 4.59 4.30
C VAL A 68 -4.32 4.09 5.63
N VAL A 69 -3.11 3.55 5.61
CA VAL A 69 -2.41 3.11 6.84
C VAL A 69 -2.20 4.27 7.80
N GLU A 70 -1.80 5.41 7.26
CA GLU A 70 -1.60 6.63 7.99
C GLU A 70 -2.88 7.06 8.74
N TRP A 71 -4.03 6.97 8.07
CA TRP A 71 -5.35 7.22 8.66
C TRP A 71 -5.73 6.19 9.72
N LEU A 72 -5.37 4.92 9.55
CA LEU A 72 -5.59 3.88 10.56
C LEU A 72 -4.84 4.20 11.86
N THR A 73 -3.63 4.77 11.81
CA THR A 73 -2.88 5.16 13.02
C THR A 73 -3.61 6.21 13.87
N ILE A 74 -4.43 7.05 13.25
CA ILE A 74 -5.18 8.13 13.91
C ILE A 74 -6.52 7.62 14.42
N THR A 75 -7.17 6.75 13.64
CA THR A 75 -8.56 6.33 13.86
C THR A 75 -8.66 5.13 14.80
N CYS A 76 -7.73 4.17 14.68
CA CYS A 76 -7.72 2.95 15.49
C CYS A 76 -6.87 3.15 16.74
N LYS A 77 -7.52 3.59 17.84
CA LYS A 77 -6.88 3.78 19.15
C LYS A 77 -6.86 2.52 20.03
N GLU A 78 -7.69 1.55 19.68
CA GLU A 78 -7.86 0.28 20.39
C GLU A 78 -7.15 -0.86 19.63
N GLU A 79 -6.73 -1.90 20.35
CA GLU A 79 -6.14 -3.08 19.72
C GLU A 79 -7.23 -3.83 18.93
N VAL A 80 -7.01 -3.99 17.63
CA VAL A 80 -7.80 -4.83 16.72
C VAL A 80 -6.90 -5.88 16.11
#